data_AF-A0A939U4K0-F1
#
_entry.id   AF-A0A939U4K0-F1
#
_cell.length_a   1.000
_cell.length_b   1.000
_cell.length_c   1.000
_cell.angle_alpha   90.00
_cell.angle_beta   90.00
_cell.angle_gamma   90.00
#
_symmetry.space_group_name_H-M   'P 1'
#
loop_
_entity.id
_entity.type
_entity.pdbx_description
1 polymer ?
#
loop_
_entity_poly.entity_id
_entity_poly.type
_entity_poly.pdbx_seq_one_letter_code
_entity_poly.pdbx_strand_id
1 'polypeptide(L)'
;MNRSMWKTTLREIKQSLGRYLAIFAIIALGVGFFSGLKVTREAMVDASDRFVDDHEMYDFRLISTLGLTVDDTEALSKMSGVKHVSGAYRADAIVSSGSSEFIVSFLSYDPDINTPSLTAGRLPAASGEAVADGRFYSESAIGSKVTLSPNNTEDTLENFARTDFTIVGLAYSPLYLNYERGTTSVGNGSVSYFYYILPEDFDFEVYTDIYLTLEQKEYIYSDRYNDMIDAAKPVMEEALTERALIRYNGLYSDASDELEDA
;
A
#
# COMPACT_ATOMS: atom_id res chain seq x y z
N MET A 1 -56.89 18.31 -6.66
CA MET A 1 -56.42 19.69 -6.37
C MET A 1 -57.16 20.64 -7.30
N ASN A 2 -58.01 21.54 -6.77
CA ASN A 2 -58.86 22.41 -7.59
C ASN A 2 -58.04 23.43 -8.40
N ARG A 3 -58.40 23.61 -9.68
CA ARG A 3 -57.74 24.52 -10.64
C ARG A 3 -57.63 25.97 -10.14
N SER A 4 -58.54 26.37 -9.25
CA SER A 4 -58.54 27.67 -8.56
C SER A 4 -57.37 27.79 -7.57
N MET A 5 -57.11 26.76 -6.74
CA MET A 5 -56.04 26.80 -5.74
C MET A 5 -54.66 26.94 -6.39
N TRP A 6 -54.40 26.20 -7.47
CA TRP A 6 -53.14 26.27 -8.21
C TRP A 6 -52.87 27.68 -8.78
N LYS A 7 -53.90 28.33 -9.33
CA LYS A 7 -53.80 29.70 -9.84
C LYS A 7 -53.49 30.70 -8.72
N THR A 8 -54.11 30.52 -7.54
CA THR A 8 -53.85 31.36 -6.37
C THR A 8 -52.41 31.18 -5.87
N THR A 9 -51.93 29.95 -5.70
CA THR A 9 -50.55 29.66 -5.27
C THR A 9 -49.51 30.25 -6.22
N LEU A 10 -49.69 30.12 -7.54
CA LEU A 10 -48.78 30.72 -8.52
C LEU A 10 -48.78 32.26 -8.46
N ARG A 11 -49.95 32.87 -8.17
CA ARG A 11 -50.05 34.33 -8.01
C ARG A 11 -49.31 34.79 -6.76
N GLU A 12 -49.41 34.06 -5.66
CA GLU A 12 -48.72 34.35 -4.40
C GLU A 12 -47.19 34.22 -4.53
N ILE A 13 -46.71 33.18 -5.24
CA ILE A 13 -45.29 33.03 -5.57
C ILE A 13 -44.81 34.22 -6.40
N LYS A 14 -45.57 34.64 -7.42
CA LYS A 14 -45.23 35.80 -8.25
C LYS A 14 -45.24 37.13 -7.49
N GLN A 15 -46.12 37.29 -6.50
CA GLN A 15 -46.18 38.49 -5.66
C GLN A 15 -45.05 38.55 -4.64
N SER A 16 -44.46 37.42 -4.25
CA SER A 16 -43.40 37.31 -3.24
C SER A 16 -42.14 36.60 -3.74
N LEU A 17 -41.78 36.83 -5.02
CA LEU A 17 -40.70 36.11 -5.70
C LEU A 17 -39.39 36.06 -4.94
N GLY A 18 -38.96 37.17 -4.33
CA GLY A 18 -37.72 37.23 -3.55
C GLY A 18 -37.71 36.25 -2.37
N ARG A 19 -38.82 36.15 -1.62
CA ARG A 19 -38.96 35.22 -0.49
C ARG A 19 -39.04 33.77 -0.97
N TYR A 20 -39.77 33.52 -2.06
CA TYR A 20 -39.87 32.19 -2.63
C TYR A 20 -38.50 31.70 -3.14
N LEU A 21 -37.77 32.53 -3.89
CA LEU A 21 -36.43 32.21 -4.38
C LEU A 21 -35.44 32.01 -3.22
N ALA A 22 -35.53 32.79 -2.15
CA ALA A 22 -34.70 32.59 -0.97
C ALA A 22 -34.95 31.23 -0.30
N ILE A 23 -36.22 30.86 -0.08
CA ILE A 23 -36.57 29.55 0.50
C ILE A 23 -36.16 28.41 -0.44
N PHE A 24 -36.42 28.56 -1.74
CA PHE A 24 -36.01 27.60 -2.75
C PHE A 24 -34.49 27.41 -2.77
N ALA A 25 -33.71 28.49 -2.73
CA ALA A 25 -32.25 28.42 -2.72
C ALA A 25 -31.72 27.71 -1.48
N ILE A 26 -32.29 27.97 -0.29
CA ILE A 26 -31.90 27.28 0.96
C ILE A 26 -32.19 25.78 0.85
N ILE A 27 -33.37 25.40 0.34
CA ILE A 27 -33.74 23.98 0.16
C ILE A 27 -32.84 23.32 -0.89
N ALA A 28 -32.61 23.98 -2.03
CA ALA A 28 -31.76 23.47 -3.11
C ALA A 28 -30.31 23.26 -2.65
N LEU A 29 -29.78 24.19 -1.85
CA LEU A 29 -28.46 24.04 -1.24
C LEU A 29 -28.44 22.86 -0.26
N GLY A 30 -29.44 22.75 0.61
CA GLY A 30 -29.53 21.64 1.57
C GLY A 30 -29.63 20.26 0.90
N VAL A 31 -30.50 20.13 -0.10
CA VAL A 31 -30.67 18.88 -0.86
C VAL A 31 -29.44 18.57 -1.72
N GLY A 32 -28.86 19.59 -2.38
CA GLY A 32 -27.66 19.43 -3.19
C GLY A 32 -26.46 18.97 -2.35
N PHE A 33 -26.26 19.58 -1.18
CA PHE A 33 -25.21 19.18 -0.25
C PHE A 33 -25.41 17.77 0.29
N PHE A 34 -26.62 17.41 0.72
CA PHE A 34 -26.92 16.05 1.21
C PHE A 34 -26.74 14.99 0.12
N SER A 35 -27.24 15.26 -1.09
CA SER A 35 -27.06 14.36 -2.23
C SER A 35 -25.58 14.22 -2.59
N GLY A 36 -24.82 15.32 -2.56
CA GLY A 36 -23.39 15.32 -2.78
C GLY A 36 -22.66 14.40 -1.80
N LEU A 37 -22.85 14.61 -0.49
CA LEU A 37 -22.25 13.77 0.55
C LEU A 37 -22.60 12.29 0.40
N LYS A 38 -23.84 11.97 0.02
CA LYS A 38 -24.28 10.59 -0.16
C LYS A 38 -23.55 9.90 -1.32
N VAL A 39 -23.37 10.59 -2.43
CA VAL A 39 -22.71 10.05 -3.63
C VAL A 39 -21.18 10.03 -3.49
N THR A 40 -20.59 10.99 -2.77
CA THR A 40 -19.14 11.06 -2.57
C THR A 40 -18.57 9.78 -1.97
N ARG A 41 -19.27 9.17 -1.00
CA ARG A 41 -18.81 7.91 -0.38
C ARG A 41 -18.69 6.81 -1.42
N GLU A 42 -19.76 6.56 -2.18
CA GLU A 42 -19.81 5.51 -3.20
C GLU A 42 -18.77 5.75 -4.29
N ALA A 43 -18.63 7.00 -4.76
CA ALA A 43 -17.63 7.38 -5.75
C ALA A 43 -16.18 7.18 -5.26
N MET A 44 -15.90 7.45 -3.98
CA MET A 44 -14.57 7.21 -3.39
C MET A 44 -14.28 5.72 -3.27
N VAL A 45 -15.24 4.91 -2.81
CA VAL A 45 -15.06 3.45 -2.71
C VAL A 45 -14.86 2.85 -4.10
N ASP A 46 -15.65 3.24 -5.10
CA ASP A 46 -15.48 2.81 -6.49
C ASP A 46 -14.09 3.14 -7.05
N ALA A 47 -13.56 4.32 -6.72
CA ALA A 47 -12.23 4.72 -7.16
C ALA A 47 -11.15 3.90 -6.47
N SER A 48 -11.30 3.64 -5.17
CA SER A 48 -10.38 2.79 -4.41
C SER A 48 -10.44 1.34 -4.89
N ASP A 49 -11.63 0.78 -5.15
CA ASP A 49 -11.86 -0.58 -5.65
C ASP A 49 -11.09 -0.81 -6.95
N ARG A 50 -11.32 0.06 -7.95
CA ARG A 50 -10.59 0.01 -9.23
C ARG A 50 -9.09 0.15 -9.03
N PHE A 51 -8.66 1.08 -8.16
CA PHE A 51 -7.23 1.30 -7.94
C PHE A 51 -6.55 0.07 -7.33
N VAL A 52 -7.13 -0.57 -6.32
CA VAL A 52 -6.52 -1.75 -5.71
C VAL A 52 -6.55 -2.96 -6.66
N ASP A 53 -7.60 -3.07 -7.48
CA ASP A 53 -7.73 -4.13 -8.47
C ASP A 53 -6.75 -3.99 -9.63
N ASP A 54 -6.65 -2.79 -10.22
CA ASP A 54 -5.75 -2.48 -11.35
C ASP A 54 -4.28 -2.66 -10.94
N HIS A 55 -3.97 -2.50 -9.66
CA HIS A 55 -2.62 -2.62 -9.11
C HIS A 55 -2.35 -3.95 -8.39
N GLU A 56 -3.28 -4.91 -8.45
CA GLU A 56 -3.20 -6.23 -7.81
C GLU A 56 -2.70 -6.11 -6.35
N MET A 57 -3.34 -5.24 -5.56
CA MET A 57 -3.02 -5.08 -4.15
C MET A 57 -3.27 -6.39 -3.39
N TYR A 58 -2.39 -6.72 -2.45
CA TYR A 58 -2.51 -7.93 -1.64
C TYR A 58 -3.82 -7.97 -0.82
N ASP A 59 -4.36 -9.18 -0.62
CA ASP A 59 -5.42 -9.46 0.35
C ASP A 59 -4.82 -9.75 1.74
N PHE A 60 -3.73 -10.52 1.78
CA PHE A 60 -2.97 -10.81 3.00
C PHE A 60 -1.50 -10.39 2.89
N ARG A 61 -1.01 -9.78 3.98
CA ARG A 61 0.40 -9.53 4.24
C ARG A 61 0.80 -10.34 5.46
N LEU A 62 1.69 -11.30 5.27
CA LEU A 62 2.23 -12.15 6.32
C LEU A 62 3.59 -11.60 6.74
N ILE A 63 3.82 -11.52 8.04
CA ILE A 63 5.06 -11.03 8.65
C ILE A 63 5.52 -11.99 9.73
N SER A 64 6.83 -12.15 9.87
CA SER A 64 7.45 -13.04 10.87
C SER A 64 8.69 -12.37 11.44
N THR A 65 8.87 -12.48 12.76
CA THR A 65 10.08 -11.98 13.45
C THR A 65 11.32 -12.80 13.12
N LEU A 66 11.16 -14.05 12.67
CA LEU A 66 12.27 -14.94 12.29
C LEU A 66 12.55 -14.92 10.77
N GLY A 67 11.88 -14.01 10.05
CA GLY A 67 11.84 -13.97 8.60
C GLY A 67 10.97 -15.05 7.99
N LEU A 68 10.82 -14.96 6.67
CA LEU A 68 10.06 -15.87 5.82
C LEU A 68 10.96 -16.38 4.69
N THR A 69 10.72 -17.59 4.23
CA THR A 69 11.60 -18.32 3.30
C THR A 69 10.92 -18.57 1.96
N VAL A 70 11.71 -18.97 0.97
CA VAL A 70 11.20 -19.41 -0.34
C VAL A 70 10.25 -20.59 -0.16
N ASP A 71 10.58 -21.55 0.71
CA ASP A 71 9.71 -22.69 1.02
C ASP A 71 8.34 -22.26 1.57
N ASP A 72 8.27 -21.15 2.31
CA ASP A 72 7.01 -20.60 2.80
C ASP A 72 6.15 -20.10 1.64
N THR A 73 6.75 -19.38 0.68
CA THR A 73 6.04 -18.93 -0.54
C THR A 73 5.56 -20.11 -1.39
N GLU A 74 6.37 -21.17 -1.51
CA GLU A 74 6.00 -22.38 -2.23
C GLU A 74 4.87 -23.16 -1.54
N ALA A 75 4.86 -23.21 -0.21
CA ALA A 75 3.81 -23.87 0.54
C ALA A 75 2.47 -23.12 0.40
N LEU A 76 2.51 -21.79 0.57
CA LEU A 76 1.33 -20.93 0.49
C LEU A 76 0.73 -20.90 -0.93
N SER A 77 1.57 -20.90 -1.97
CA SER A 77 1.10 -20.91 -3.37
C SER A 77 0.39 -22.21 -3.78
N LYS A 78 0.56 -23.30 -3.03
CA LYS A 78 -0.12 -24.59 -3.26
C LYS A 78 -1.48 -24.67 -2.54
N MET A 79 -1.83 -23.69 -1.72
CA MET A 79 -3.09 -23.68 -0.98
C MET A 79 -4.27 -23.37 -1.91
N SER A 80 -5.40 -24.04 -1.67
CA SER A 80 -6.62 -23.81 -2.44
C SER A 80 -7.14 -22.39 -2.23
N GLY A 81 -7.54 -21.72 -3.31
CA GLY A 81 -8.10 -20.36 -3.26
C GLY A 81 -7.06 -19.24 -3.26
N VAL A 82 -5.76 -19.56 -3.34
CA VAL A 82 -4.66 -18.60 -3.49
C VAL A 82 -4.34 -18.40 -4.97
N LYS A 83 -4.34 -17.15 -5.44
CA LYS A 83 -4.03 -16.80 -6.83
C LYS A 83 -2.54 -16.54 -7.03
N HIS A 84 -1.95 -15.73 -6.17
CA HIS A 84 -0.56 -15.32 -6.28
C HIS A 84 0.06 -15.14 -4.90
N VAL A 85 1.33 -15.52 -4.77
CA VAL A 85 2.15 -15.36 -3.56
C VAL A 85 3.50 -14.83 -3.98
N SER A 86 3.95 -13.77 -3.34
CA SER A 86 5.28 -13.21 -3.55
C SER A 86 5.98 -12.94 -2.22
N GLY A 87 7.24 -13.36 -2.14
CA GLY A 87 8.16 -12.94 -1.09
C GLY A 87 8.71 -11.56 -1.39
N ALA A 88 8.67 -10.68 -0.41
CA ALA A 88 9.06 -9.29 -0.54
C ALA A 88 10.08 -8.88 0.52
N TYR A 89 10.85 -7.87 0.17
CA TYR A 89 11.81 -7.21 1.06
C TYR A 89 11.38 -5.78 1.33
N ARG A 90 11.50 -5.39 2.58
CA ARG A 90 11.27 -4.04 3.05
C ARG A 90 12.32 -3.66 4.07
N ALA A 91 12.95 -2.52 3.85
CA ALA A 91 13.90 -1.95 4.79
C ALA A 91 13.66 -0.45 4.92
N ASP A 92 13.68 0.06 6.15
CA ASP A 92 13.65 1.50 6.39
C ASP A 92 15.09 2.00 6.59
N ALA A 93 15.44 3.12 5.98
CA ALA A 93 16.79 3.69 6.09
C ALA A 93 16.77 5.21 6.01
N ILE A 94 17.85 5.82 6.50
CA ILE A 94 18.11 7.25 6.35
C ILE A 94 18.76 7.48 4.98
N VAL A 95 18.21 8.36 4.16
CA VAL A 95 18.81 8.81 2.90
C VAL A 95 19.25 10.26 3.00
N SER A 96 20.38 10.57 2.37
CA SER A 96 20.88 11.93 2.26
C SER A 96 20.40 12.55 0.94
N SER A 97 19.77 13.71 1.01
CA SER A 97 19.39 14.52 -0.16
C SER A 97 19.90 15.95 0.04
N GLY A 98 21.08 16.24 -0.52
CA GLY A 98 21.77 17.50 -0.31
C GLY A 98 22.24 17.65 1.14
N SER A 99 21.76 18.67 1.86
CA SER A 99 22.10 18.91 3.27
C SER A 99 21.08 18.35 4.27
N SER A 100 20.05 17.65 3.79
CA SER A 100 18.96 17.13 4.61
C SER A 100 18.93 15.62 4.57
N GLU A 101 18.53 15.03 5.69
CA GLU A 101 18.33 13.60 5.84
C GLU A 101 16.86 13.29 6.02
N PHE A 102 16.43 12.21 5.39
CA PHE A 102 15.05 11.74 5.44
C PHE A 102 15.04 10.26 5.74
N ILE A 103 14.04 9.82 6.47
CA ILE A 103 13.82 8.40 6.76
C ILE A 103 12.82 7.88 5.76
N VAL A 104 13.16 6.82 5.05
CA VAL A 104 12.41 6.33 3.90
C VAL A 104 12.25 4.83 3.98
N SER A 105 11.14 4.32 3.45
CA SER A 105 10.94 2.88 3.26
C SER A 105 11.38 2.48 1.86
N PHE A 106 12.30 1.55 1.76
CA PHE A 106 12.61 0.83 0.54
C PHE A 106 11.71 -0.41 0.46
N LEU A 107 11.09 -0.59 -0.70
CA LEU A 107 10.16 -1.68 -0.99
C LEU A 107 10.66 -2.45 -2.21
N SER A 108 10.66 -3.77 -2.15
CA SER A 108 10.94 -4.58 -3.32
C SER A 108 9.85 -4.42 -4.37
N TYR A 109 10.25 -4.10 -5.60
CA TYR A 109 9.35 -4.06 -6.74
C TYR A 109 9.03 -5.47 -7.22
N ASP A 110 7.74 -5.73 -7.42
CA ASP A 110 7.20 -6.94 -8.02
C ASP A 110 6.27 -6.55 -9.19
N PRO A 111 6.41 -7.14 -10.38
CA PRO A 111 5.57 -6.85 -11.54
C PRO A 111 4.16 -7.47 -11.48
N ASP A 112 3.93 -8.46 -10.62
CA ASP A 112 2.71 -9.26 -10.57
C ASP A 112 1.80 -8.95 -9.36
N ILE A 113 2.33 -8.32 -8.30
CA ILE A 113 1.57 -7.95 -7.09
C ILE A 113 1.98 -6.59 -6.53
N ASN A 114 1.02 -5.87 -5.95
CA ASN A 114 1.23 -4.52 -5.38
C ASN A 114 1.92 -3.56 -6.35
N THR A 115 1.56 -3.66 -7.63
CA THR A 115 2.25 -2.96 -8.70
C THR A 115 2.09 -1.45 -8.54
N PRO A 116 3.17 -0.65 -8.53
CA PRO A 116 3.06 0.79 -8.35
C PRO A 116 2.42 1.47 -9.57
N SER A 117 1.52 2.42 -9.31
CA SER A 117 0.91 3.31 -10.31
C SER A 117 1.91 4.33 -10.80
N LEU A 118 2.60 4.03 -11.90
CA LEU A 118 3.57 4.94 -12.51
C LEU A 118 2.91 6.26 -12.94
N THR A 119 3.42 7.38 -12.44
CA THR A 119 2.95 8.73 -12.79
C THR A 119 3.89 9.42 -13.78
N ALA A 120 5.19 9.11 -13.73
CA ALA A 120 6.19 9.63 -14.66
C ALA A 120 7.42 8.71 -14.74
N GLY A 121 8.15 8.77 -15.86
CA GLY A 121 9.36 7.96 -16.07
C GLY A 121 9.05 6.50 -16.40
N ARG A 122 9.71 5.56 -15.71
CA ARG A 122 9.52 4.12 -15.86
C ARG A 122 9.74 3.35 -14.55
N LEU A 123 9.32 2.09 -14.52
CA LEU A 123 9.61 1.14 -13.44
C LEU A 123 11.10 0.73 -13.42
N PRO A 124 11.64 0.27 -12.27
CA PRO A 124 13.04 -0.14 -12.19
C PRO A 124 13.24 -1.43 -12.99
N ALA A 125 14.33 -1.48 -13.77
CA ALA A 125 14.62 -2.59 -14.68
C ALA A 125 16.05 -3.15 -14.52
N ALA A 126 16.93 -2.46 -13.79
CA ALA A 126 18.27 -2.91 -13.45
C ALA A 126 18.64 -2.52 -12.01
N SER A 127 19.54 -3.28 -11.38
CA SER A 127 20.09 -2.96 -10.06
C SER A 127 20.63 -1.52 -9.99
N GLY A 128 20.36 -0.86 -8.86
CA GLY A 128 20.71 0.53 -8.62
C GLY A 128 19.72 1.54 -9.21
N GLU A 129 18.57 1.09 -9.72
CA GLU A 129 17.46 1.95 -10.15
C GLU A 129 16.35 1.98 -9.11
N ALA A 130 15.76 3.15 -8.91
CA ALA A 130 14.66 3.34 -7.97
C ALA A 130 13.48 4.08 -8.60
N VAL A 131 12.27 3.74 -8.17
CA VAL A 131 11.07 4.54 -8.39
C VAL A 131 10.68 5.22 -7.09
N ALA A 132 10.54 6.55 -7.13
CA ALA A 132 10.30 7.35 -5.93
C ALA A 132 8.81 7.67 -5.72
N ASP A 133 8.45 8.05 -4.50
CA ASP A 133 7.09 8.52 -4.17
C ASP A 133 6.74 9.78 -4.97
N GLY A 134 5.79 9.65 -5.90
CA GLY A 134 5.32 10.73 -6.76
C GLY A 134 4.50 11.81 -6.03
N ARG A 135 4.21 11.65 -4.73
CA ARG A 135 3.65 12.72 -3.90
C ARG A 135 4.73 13.64 -3.33
N PHE A 136 5.93 13.10 -3.08
CA PHE A 136 7.03 13.86 -2.52
C PHE A 136 7.91 14.47 -3.62
N TYR A 137 8.21 13.68 -4.65
CA TYR A 137 9.05 14.10 -5.76
C TYR A 137 8.22 14.59 -6.96
N SER A 138 8.82 15.51 -7.71
CA SER A 138 8.32 15.95 -9.02
C SER A 138 9.21 15.39 -10.13
N GLU A 139 8.77 15.48 -11.40
CA GLU A 139 9.48 14.91 -12.54
C GLU A 139 10.95 15.35 -12.67
N SER A 140 11.32 16.51 -12.12
CA SER A 140 12.72 16.97 -12.11
C SER A 140 13.66 16.09 -11.28
N ALA A 141 13.11 15.21 -10.43
CA ALA A 141 13.90 14.27 -9.63
C ALA A 141 14.38 13.07 -10.47
N ILE A 142 13.74 12.78 -11.61
CA ILE A 142 14.15 11.68 -12.48
C ILE A 142 15.57 11.95 -13.00
N GLY A 143 16.45 10.96 -12.84
CA GLY A 143 17.89 11.03 -13.10
C GLY A 143 18.74 11.46 -11.90
N SER A 144 18.12 11.88 -10.79
CA SER A 144 18.84 12.22 -9.55
C SER A 144 19.30 10.97 -8.82
N LYS A 145 20.40 11.11 -8.06
CA LYS A 145 20.90 10.05 -7.18
C LYS A 145 20.37 10.19 -5.77
N VAL A 146 20.13 9.05 -5.15
CA VAL A 146 19.75 8.88 -3.74
C VAL A 146 20.80 7.98 -3.12
N THR A 147 21.37 8.42 -2.00
CA THR A 147 22.43 7.67 -1.31
C THR A 147 21.99 7.42 0.13
N LEU A 148 22.18 6.19 0.60
CA LEU A 148 22.01 5.84 2.02
C LEU A 148 22.98 6.69 2.86
N SER A 149 22.47 7.31 3.91
CA SER A 149 23.27 8.14 4.79
C SER A 149 24.27 7.29 5.58
N PRO A 150 25.50 7.79 5.81
CA PRO A 150 26.44 7.16 6.75
C PRO A 150 25.97 7.20 8.21
N ASN A 151 24.91 7.93 8.54
CA ASN A 151 24.32 7.97 9.88
C ASN A 151 23.40 6.76 10.16
N ASN A 152 23.18 5.88 9.19
CA ASN A 152 22.54 4.59 9.43
C ASN A 152 23.41 3.70 10.33
N THR A 153 22.78 2.77 11.05
CA THR A 153 23.50 1.72 11.75
C THR A 153 24.11 0.73 10.75
N GLU A 154 25.14 -0.02 11.18
CA GLU A 154 25.74 -1.09 10.39
C GLU A 154 24.68 -2.12 9.97
N ASP A 155 23.88 -2.62 10.92
CA ASP A 155 22.73 -3.51 10.66
C ASP A 155 21.75 -2.97 9.60
N THR A 156 21.56 -1.65 9.52
CA THR A 156 20.66 -1.06 8.52
C THR A 156 21.30 -1.09 7.13
N LEU A 157 22.59 -0.77 7.05
CA LEU A 157 23.34 -0.75 5.80
C LEU A 157 23.56 -2.16 5.24
N GLU A 158 23.76 -3.15 6.11
CA GLU A 158 23.91 -4.57 5.74
C GLU A 158 22.66 -5.14 5.07
N ASN A 159 21.47 -4.55 5.23
CA ASN A 159 20.27 -5.00 4.53
C ASN A 159 20.24 -4.62 3.04
N PHE A 160 21.24 -3.90 2.53
CA PHE A 160 21.29 -3.42 1.16
C PHE A 160 22.56 -3.86 0.45
N ALA A 161 22.40 -4.48 -0.72
CA ALA A 161 23.54 -4.82 -1.59
C ALA A 161 24.18 -3.56 -2.20
N ARG A 162 23.51 -2.40 -2.11
CA ARG A 162 23.94 -1.11 -2.66
C ARG A 162 23.52 0.06 -1.79
N THR A 163 24.37 1.09 -1.77
CA THR A 163 24.10 2.34 -1.05
C THR A 163 23.58 3.46 -1.95
N ASP A 164 23.66 3.32 -3.27
CA ASP A 164 23.39 4.39 -4.23
C ASP A 164 22.41 3.94 -5.31
N PHE A 165 21.36 4.74 -5.48
CA PHE A 165 20.26 4.49 -6.41
C PHE A 165 20.02 5.70 -7.32
N THR A 166 19.58 5.45 -8.54
CA THR A 166 19.17 6.50 -9.49
C THR A 166 17.66 6.47 -9.66
N ILE A 167 17.00 7.62 -9.46
CA ILE A 167 15.55 7.71 -9.66
C ILE A 167 15.24 7.61 -11.16
N VAL A 168 14.51 6.59 -11.58
CA VAL A 168 14.12 6.35 -12.98
C VAL A 168 12.63 6.61 -13.26
N GLY A 169 11.84 6.76 -12.20
CA GLY A 169 10.42 7.06 -12.30
C GLY A 169 9.81 7.48 -10.98
N LEU A 170 8.54 7.88 -11.05
CA LEU A 170 7.71 8.30 -9.94
C LEU A 170 6.42 7.50 -9.97
N ALA A 171 5.92 7.12 -8.79
CA ALA A 171 4.67 6.36 -8.71
C ALA A 171 3.88 6.63 -7.43
N TYR A 172 2.60 6.23 -7.46
CA TYR A 172 1.81 6.00 -6.26
C TYR A 172 1.80 4.51 -5.92
N SER A 173 2.04 4.18 -4.66
CA SER A 173 2.06 2.79 -4.19
C SER A 173 0.65 2.36 -3.73
N PRO A 174 0.17 1.17 -4.10
CA PRO A 174 -1.03 0.58 -3.49
C PRO A 174 -0.85 0.28 -2.00
N LEU A 175 0.40 0.14 -1.52
CA LEU A 175 0.71 -0.08 -0.11
C LEU A 175 0.52 1.18 0.75
N TYR A 176 0.36 2.35 0.13
CA TYR A 176 0.17 3.64 0.80
C TYR A 176 -1.05 4.39 0.25
N LEU A 177 -2.25 3.91 0.59
CA LEU A 177 -3.52 4.53 0.18
C LEU A 177 -3.77 5.91 0.82
N ASN A 178 -3.20 6.17 1.99
CA ASN A 178 -3.33 7.43 2.72
C ASN A 178 -2.11 8.37 2.52
N TYR A 179 -2.08 9.51 3.22
CA TYR A 179 -0.95 10.46 3.18
C TYR A 179 0.21 10.05 4.09
N GLU A 180 -0.07 9.28 5.13
CA GLU A 180 0.94 8.82 6.06
C GLU A 180 1.77 7.68 5.45
N ARG A 181 3.00 7.51 5.91
CA ARG A 181 3.89 6.42 5.47
C ARG A 181 4.24 5.45 6.60
N GLY A 182 3.66 5.69 7.77
CA GLY A 182 3.87 4.90 8.98
C GLY A 182 5.07 5.38 9.80
N THR A 183 5.29 4.64 10.88
CA THR A 183 6.37 4.85 11.83
C THR A 183 7.46 3.80 11.64
N THR A 184 8.66 4.08 12.13
CA THR A 184 9.79 3.16 12.08
C THR A 184 10.61 3.24 13.37
N SER A 185 11.49 2.27 13.61
CA SER A 185 12.47 2.31 14.70
C SER A 185 13.74 3.07 14.31
N VAL A 186 13.91 3.39 13.03
CA VAL A 186 15.06 4.14 12.50
C VAL A 186 14.90 5.64 12.81
N GLY A 187 16.00 6.29 13.20
CA GLY A 187 16.11 7.73 13.38
C GLY A 187 15.03 8.36 14.28
N ASN A 188 14.28 9.34 13.76
CA ASN A 188 13.22 10.06 14.48
C ASN A 188 11.86 9.34 14.50
N GLY A 189 11.79 8.15 13.89
CA GLY A 189 10.66 7.24 13.97
C GLY A 189 9.48 7.51 13.02
N SER A 190 9.58 8.45 12.08
CA SER A 190 8.54 8.70 11.07
C SER A 190 9.07 8.54 9.66
N VAL A 191 8.41 7.71 8.86
CA VAL A 191 8.74 7.53 7.44
C VAL A 191 8.24 8.73 6.64
N SER A 192 9.10 9.31 5.82
CA SER A 192 8.81 10.51 5.02
C SER A 192 8.20 10.15 3.67
N TYR A 193 8.77 9.17 2.98
CA TYR A 193 8.35 8.69 1.65
C TYR A 193 8.98 7.32 1.37
N PHE A 194 8.73 6.76 0.18
CA PHE A 194 9.21 5.44 -0.21
C PHE A 194 10.03 5.46 -1.50
N TYR A 195 10.79 4.37 -1.69
CA TYR A 195 11.36 3.96 -2.96
C TYR A 195 11.00 2.51 -3.26
N TYR A 196 10.68 2.23 -4.52
CA TYR A 196 10.70 0.87 -5.05
C TYR A 196 12.04 0.61 -5.72
N ILE A 197 12.72 -0.47 -5.31
CA ILE A 197 13.98 -0.96 -5.89
C ILE A 197 13.84 -2.44 -6.24
N LEU A 198 14.78 -3.00 -7.00
CA LEU A 198 14.72 -4.42 -7.34
C LEU A 198 15.02 -5.30 -6.11
N PRO A 199 14.44 -6.52 -6.03
CA PRO A 199 14.75 -7.46 -4.95
C PRO A 199 16.25 -7.73 -4.78
N GLU A 200 17.01 -7.77 -5.88
CA GLU A 200 18.47 -7.99 -5.89
C GLU A 200 19.31 -6.86 -5.25
N ASP A 201 18.71 -5.69 -5.00
CA ASP A 201 19.38 -4.58 -4.32
C ASP A 201 19.24 -4.66 -2.79
N PHE A 202 18.44 -5.61 -2.29
CA PHE A 202 18.40 -5.97 -0.87
C PHE A 202 19.36 -7.13 -0.58
N ASP A 203 19.91 -7.15 0.63
CA ASP A 203 20.81 -8.19 1.11
C ASP A 203 20.22 -8.84 2.38
N PHE A 204 19.07 -9.51 2.19
CA PHE A 204 18.42 -10.30 3.24
C PHE A 204 18.50 -11.78 2.89
N GLU A 205 18.84 -12.61 3.88
CA GLU A 205 18.77 -14.08 3.74
C GLU A 205 17.33 -14.61 3.64
N VAL A 206 16.37 -13.84 4.15
CA VAL A 206 14.96 -14.22 4.31
C VAL A 206 14.06 -13.05 3.93
N TYR A 207 12.89 -13.34 3.38
CA TYR A 207 11.86 -12.34 3.13
C TYR A 207 11.39 -11.68 4.43
N THR A 208 11.18 -10.36 4.38
CA THR A 208 10.60 -9.60 5.50
C THR A 208 9.08 -9.73 5.52
N ASP A 209 8.50 -9.92 4.32
CA ASP A 209 7.07 -9.94 4.09
C ASP A 209 6.73 -11.00 3.05
N ILE A 210 5.55 -11.62 3.18
CA ILE A 210 4.91 -12.33 2.07
C ILE A 210 3.59 -11.62 1.76
N TYR A 211 3.40 -11.28 0.49
CA TYR A 211 2.15 -10.75 -0.02
C TYR A 211 1.38 -11.84 -0.78
N LEU A 212 0.07 -11.88 -0.58
CA LEU A 212 -0.80 -12.90 -1.15
C LEU A 212 -2.09 -12.30 -1.66
N THR A 213 -2.56 -12.78 -2.82
CA THR A 213 -3.91 -12.52 -3.35
C THR A 213 -4.71 -13.81 -3.47
N LEU A 214 -6.02 -13.71 -3.27
CA LEU A 214 -6.97 -14.80 -3.42
C LEU A 214 -7.47 -14.91 -4.87
N GLU A 215 -7.96 -16.10 -5.25
CA GLU A 215 -8.59 -16.33 -6.56
C GLU A 215 -9.92 -15.58 -6.68
N GLN A 216 -10.67 -15.49 -5.59
CA GLN A 216 -11.92 -14.77 -5.53
C GLN A 216 -11.63 -13.27 -5.34
N LYS A 217 -12.25 -12.43 -6.18
CA LYS A 217 -12.26 -10.98 -6.04
C LYS A 217 -13.68 -10.49 -5.75
N GLU A 218 -13.80 -9.57 -4.80
CA GLU A 218 -15.07 -8.98 -4.39
C GLU A 218 -14.88 -7.48 -4.18
N TYR A 219 -15.93 -6.70 -4.39
CA TYR A 219 -15.89 -5.24 -4.24
C TYR A 219 -15.47 -4.85 -2.82
N ILE A 220 -14.49 -3.96 -2.69
CA ILE A 220 -13.92 -3.60 -1.39
C ILE A 220 -14.97 -3.02 -0.44
N TYR A 221 -14.83 -3.32 0.85
CA TYR A 221 -15.80 -2.96 1.90
C TYR A 221 -17.23 -3.50 1.73
N SER A 222 -17.48 -4.38 0.76
CA SER A 222 -18.75 -5.11 0.69
C SER A 222 -18.80 -6.23 1.74
N ASP A 223 -20.02 -6.65 2.11
CA ASP A 223 -20.21 -7.79 3.02
C ASP A 223 -19.58 -9.06 2.43
N ARG A 224 -19.66 -9.25 1.10
CA ARG A 224 -19.06 -10.39 0.40
C ARG A 224 -17.54 -10.42 0.51
N TYR A 225 -16.90 -9.25 0.37
CA TYR A 225 -15.45 -9.13 0.58
C TYR A 225 -15.08 -9.46 2.02
N ASN A 226 -15.81 -8.93 3.00
CA ASN A 226 -15.55 -9.21 4.41
C ASN A 226 -15.71 -10.71 4.73
N ASP A 227 -16.79 -11.34 4.26
CA ASP A 227 -17.06 -12.77 4.45
C ASP A 227 -15.95 -13.64 3.82
N MET A 228 -15.45 -13.25 2.64
CA MET A 228 -14.35 -13.92 1.95
C MET A 228 -13.05 -13.86 2.76
N ILE A 229 -12.67 -12.66 3.24
CA ILE A 229 -11.46 -12.47 4.04
C ILE A 229 -11.59 -13.19 5.39
N ASP A 230 -12.74 -13.10 6.06
CA ASP A 230 -12.98 -13.77 7.35
C ASP A 230 -12.93 -15.30 7.24
N ALA A 231 -13.36 -15.86 6.11
CA ALA A 231 -13.24 -17.30 5.85
C ALA A 231 -11.79 -17.74 5.57
N ALA A 232 -11.01 -16.93 4.84
CA ALA A 232 -9.62 -17.25 4.48
C ALA A 232 -8.62 -17.01 5.62
N LYS A 233 -8.86 -15.99 6.45
CA LYS A 233 -7.96 -15.57 7.53
C LYS A 233 -7.51 -16.69 8.47
N PRO A 234 -8.39 -17.52 9.08
CA PRO A 234 -7.94 -18.58 10.00
C PRO A 234 -7.04 -19.61 9.31
N VAL A 235 -7.29 -19.89 8.03
CA VAL A 235 -6.46 -20.82 7.24
C VAL A 235 -5.06 -20.23 7.01
N MET A 236 -4.97 -18.92 6.73
CA MET A 236 -3.69 -18.23 6.58
C MET A 236 -2.92 -18.13 7.90
N GLU A 237 -3.62 -17.88 9.02
CA GLU A 237 -3.01 -17.84 10.36
C GLU A 237 -2.45 -19.21 10.77
N GLU A 238 -3.17 -20.29 10.50
CA GLU A 238 -2.71 -21.65 10.76
C GLU A 238 -1.48 -21.98 9.91
N ALA A 239 -1.53 -21.70 8.61
CA ALA A 239 -0.40 -21.91 7.70
C ALA A 239 0.84 -21.13 8.15
N LEU A 240 0.69 -19.84 8.47
CA LEU A 240 1.80 -19.01 8.95
C LEU A 240 2.39 -19.53 10.27
N THR A 241 1.54 -20.04 11.17
CA THR A 241 1.98 -20.63 12.45
C THR A 241 2.79 -21.90 12.22
N GLU A 242 2.35 -22.78 11.33
CA GLU A 242 3.10 -23.99 10.94
C GLU A 242 4.47 -23.62 10.37
N ARG A 243 4.52 -22.66 9.43
CA ARG A 243 5.76 -22.20 8.82
C ARG A 243 6.72 -21.58 9.84
N ALA A 244 6.20 -20.76 10.77
CA ALA A 244 7.00 -20.19 11.85
C ALA A 244 7.61 -21.26 12.76
N LEU A 245 6.87 -22.33 13.08
CA LEU A 245 7.39 -23.46 13.87
C LEU A 245 8.48 -24.24 13.13
N ILE A 246 8.30 -24.47 11.82
CA ILE A 246 9.33 -25.10 10.97
C ILE A 246 10.62 -24.28 11.01
N ARG A 247 10.52 -22.95 10.80
CA ARG A 247 11.66 -22.04 10.85
C ARG A 247 12.35 -22.05 12.21
N TYR A 248 11.58 -21.98 13.30
CA TYR A 248 12.12 -22.03 14.66
C TYR A 248 12.90 -23.33 14.93
N ASN A 249 12.31 -24.47 14.58
CA ASN A 249 12.95 -25.77 14.81
C ASN A 249 14.20 -25.96 13.94
N GLY A 250 14.18 -25.48 12.69
CA GLY A 250 15.35 -25.48 11.81
C GLY A 250 16.51 -24.69 12.41
N LEU A 251 16.26 -23.44 12.81
CA LEU A 251 17.28 -22.58 13.44
C LEU A 251 17.82 -23.19 14.74
N TYR A 252 16.96 -23.83 15.55
CA TYR A 252 17.39 -24.51 16.77
C TYR A 252 18.28 -25.72 16.48
N SER A 253 17.94 -26.51 15.45
CA SER A 253 18.73 -27.66 15.02
C SER A 253 20.09 -27.22 14.50
N ASP A 254 20.12 -26.25 13.57
CA ASP A 254 21.36 -25.75 12.96
C ASP A 254 22.32 -25.21 14.02
N ALA A 255 21.81 -24.41 14.98
CA ALA A 255 22.60 -23.89 16.08
C ALA A 255 23.08 -24.99 17.05
N SER A 256 22.34 -26.09 17.19
CA SER A 256 22.75 -27.23 18.04
C SER A 256 23.86 -28.04 17.36
N ASP A 257 23.75 -28.27 16.06
CA ASP A 257 24.74 -29.00 15.26
C ASP A 257 26.08 -28.24 15.22
N GLU A 258 26.05 -26.91 15.06
CA GLU A 258 27.27 -26.07 15.14
C GLU A 258 27.98 -26.15 16.51
N LEU A 259 27.24 -26.37 17.61
CA LEU A 259 27.80 -26.53 18.95
C LEU A 259 28.38 -27.94 19.17
N GLU A 260 27.84 -28.96 18.51
CA GLU A 260 28.35 -30.34 18.60
C GLU A 260 29.61 -30.55 17.73
N ASP A 261 29.75 -29.80 16.64
CA ASP A 261 30.90 -29.83 15.73
C ASP A 261 32.10 -28.96 16.19
N ALA A 262 31.94 -28.16 17.26
CA ALA A 262 32.96 -27.26 17.83
C ALA A 262 33.79 -27.89 18.98
#